data_AF-A0AAW3TL95-F1
#
_entry.id   AF-A0AAW3TL95-F1
#
_cell.length_a   1.000
_cell.length_b   1.000
_cell.length_c   1.000
_cell.angle_alpha   90.00
_cell.angle_beta   90.00
_cell.angle_gamma   90.00
#
_symmetry.space_group_name_H-M   'P 1'
#
loop_
_entity.id
_entity.type
_entity.pdbx_description
1 polymer ?
#
loop_
_entity_poly.entity_id
_entity_poly.type
_entity_poly.pdbx_seq_one_letter_code
_entity_poly.pdbx_strand_id
1 'polypeptide(L)'
;MMISVNTNVSSLNAQRNLTKSGEGLATSMERLASGMRINSAKDDAAGLQISNRMTSQINGLAVAQRNANDGISMAQTAEGAM
;
A
#
# COMPACT_ATOMS: atom_id res chain seq x y z
N MET A 1 -13.09 27.58 39.25
CA MET A 1 -13.67 26.40 39.93
C MET A 1 -14.33 25.52 38.88
N MET A 2 -13.72 24.38 38.53
CA MET A 2 -14.31 23.43 37.58
C MET A 2 -14.53 22.10 38.29
N ILE A 3 -15.54 22.05 39.14
CA ILE A 3 -16.18 20.81 39.56
C ILE A 3 -17.49 20.74 38.80
N SER A 4 -17.50 19.97 37.72
CA SER A 4 -18.71 19.43 37.13
C SER A 4 -18.85 18.02 37.70
N VAL A 5 -19.76 17.85 38.66
CA VAL A 5 -20.01 16.57 39.35
C VAL A 5 -20.56 15.50 38.38
N ASN A 6 -21.15 15.93 37.26
CA ASN A 6 -21.76 15.04 36.26
C ASN A 6 -20.88 14.80 35.01
N THR A 7 -19.95 15.71 34.67
CA THR A 7 -19.12 15.59 33.46
C THR A 7 -17.67 15.93 33.77
N ASN A 8 -16.82 14.90 33.87
CA ASN A 8 -15.39 15.08 34.08
C ASN A 8 -14.67 15.37 32.74
N VAL A 9 -14.42 16.66 32.49
CA VAL A 9 -13.75 17.13 31.26
C VAL A 9 -12.33 16.57 31.14
N SER A 10 -11.59 16.41 32.25
CA SER A 10 -10.24 15.83 32.24
C SER A 10 -10.26 14.36 31.81
N SER A 11 -11.21 13.56 32.33
CA SER A 11 -11.43 12.17 31.91
C SER A 11 -11.87 12.07 30.46
N LEU A 12 -12.76 12.94 29.98
CA LEU A 12 -13.14 12.99 28.57
C LEU A 12 -11.95 13.32 27.67
N ASN A 13 -11.07 14.23 28.08
CA ASN A 13 -9.88 14.59 27.33
C ASN A 13 -8.88 13.42 27.30
N ALA A 14 -8.67 12.75 28.44
CA ALA A 14 -7.88 11.52 28.52
C ALA A 14 -8.44 10.41 27.62
N GLN A 15 -9.75 10.22 27.60
CA GLN A 15 -10.41 9.24 26.73
C GLN A 15 -10.25 9.58 25.25
N ARG A 16 -10.41 10.85 24.84
CA ARG A 16 -10.15 11.29 23.45
C ARG A 16 -8.70 11.04 23.03
N ASN A 17 -7.73 11.33 23.91
CA ASN A 17 -6.31 11.08 23.65
C ASN A 17 -6.00 9.57 23.57
N LEU A 18 -6.66 8.76 24.40
CA LEU A 18 -6.54 7.30 24.34
C LEU A 18 -7.10 6.77 23.01
N THR A 19 -8.29 7.20 22.59
CA THR A 19 -8.88 6.82 21.29
C THR A 19 -7.96 7.21 20.14
N LYS A 20 -7.44 8.45 20.13
CA LYS A 20 -6.51 8.92 19.08
C LYS A 20 -5.22 8.09 19.04
N SER A 21 -4.66 7.77 20.22
CA SER A 21 -3.47 6.90 20.31
C SER A 21 -3.77 5.48 19.82
N GLY A 22 -4.95 4.96 20.13
CA GLY A 22 -5.43 3.65 19.66
C GLY A 22 -5.59 3.59 18.15
N GLU A 23 -6.15 4.63 17.52
CA GLU A 23 -6.27 4.73 16.06
C GLU A 23 -4.89 4.78 15.37
N GLY A 24 -3.95 5.54 15.93
CA GLY A 24 -2.57 5.61 15.43
C GLY A 24 -1.85 4.27 15.53
N LEU A 25 -2.04 3.55 16.65
CA LEU A 25 -1.50 2.19 16.83
C LEU A 25 -2.12 1.21 15.82
N ALA A 26 -3.44 1.24 15.62
CA ALA A 26 -4.12 0.38 14.65
C ALA A 26 -3.58 0.57 13.23
N THR A 27 -3.41 1.83 12.80
CA THR A 27 -2.82 2.16 11.49
C THR A 27 -1.37 1.65 11.37
N SER A 28 -0.59 1.77 12.44
CA SER A 28 0.80 1.31 12.46
C SER A 28 0.87 -0.22 12.37
N MET A 29 -0.02 -0.92 13.07
CA MET A 29 -0.14 -2.38 13.01
C MET A 29 -0.59 -2.86 11.63
N GLU A 30 -1.52 -2.15 10.98
CA GLU A 30 -1.96 -2.45 9.60
C GLU A 30 -0.79 -2.34 8.60
N ARG A 31 0.00 -1.27 8.69
CA ARG A 31 1.21 -1.09 7.88
C ARG A 31 2.29 -2.12 8.18
N LEU A 32 2.45 -2.50 9.45
CA LEU A 32 3.41 -3.55 9.84
C LEU A 32 3.00 -4.91 9.28
N ALA A 33 1.72 -5.28 9.38
CA ALA A 33 1.21 -6.57 8.92
C ALA A 33 1.22 -6.71 7.39
N SER A 34 0.90 -5.62 6.68
CA SER A 34 0.93 -5.58 5.21
C SER A 34 2.34 -5.40 4.64
N GLY A 35 3.25 -4.78 5.40
CA GLY A 35 4.54 -4.29 4.90
C GLY A 35 4.42 -3.11 3.93
N MET A 36 3.20 -2.62 3.66
CA MET A 36 2.95 -1.53 2.73
C MET A 36 2.67 -0.24 3.48
N ARG A 37 3.27 0.86 3.01
CA ARG A 37 3.00 2.20 3.57
C ARG A 37 1.60 2.69 3.21
N ILE A 38 1.13 2.35 2.01
CA ILE A 38 -0.18 2.74 1.47
C ILE A 38 -0.98 1.45 1.30
N ASN A 39 -1.94 1.19 2.18
CA ASN A 39 -2.79 0.01 2.11
C ASN A 39 -4.10 0.28 1.38
N SER A 40 -4.57 1.53 1.45
CA SER A 40 -5.85 1.93 0.89
C SER A 40 -5.80 3.30 0.24
N ALA A 41 -6.82 3.61 -0.57
CA ALA A 41 -6.99 4.94 -1.16
C ALA A 41 -7.23 6.03 -0.09
N LYS A 42 -7.64 5.64 1.12
CA LYS A 42 -7.77 6.54 2.27
C LYS A 42 -6.41 7.03 2.78
N ASP A 43 -5.38 6.19 2.69
CA ASP A 43 -4.04 6.54 3.14
C ASP A 43 -3.37 7.54 2.19
N ASP A 44 -3.44 7.27 0.89
CA ASP A 44 -2.90 8.11 -0.18
C ASP A 44 -3.48 7.69 -1.54
N ALA A 45 -4.55 8.33 -1.98
CA ALA A 45 -5.21 8.00 -3.25
C ALA A 45 -4.29 8.20 -4.47
N ALA A 46 -3.48 9.26 -4.48
CA ALA A 46 -2.57 9.55 -5.58
C ALA A 46 -1.40 8.56 -5.60
N GLY A 47 -0.79 8.30 -4.43
CA GLY A 47 0.27 7.31 -4.29
C GLY A 47 -0.18 5.91 -4.64
N LEU A 48 -1.39 5.51 -4.24
CA LEU A 48 -1.98 4.23 -4.63
C LEU A 48 -2.22 4.14 -6.14
N GLN A 49 -2.75 5.20 -6.76
CA GLN A 49 -3.00 5.21 -8.21
C GLN A 49 -1.69 5.13 -9.03
N ILE A 50 -0.66 5.86 -8.61
CA ILE A 50 0.67 5.79 -9.23
C ILE A 50 1.26 4.39 -9.04
N SER A 51 1.18 3.83 -7.82
CA SER A 51 1.65 2.47 -7.54
C SER A 51 0.96 1.44 -8.45
N ASN A 52 -0.38 1.50 -8.56
CA ASN A 52 -1.13 0.63 -9.46
C ASN A 52 -0.69 0.80 -10.93
N ARG A 53 -0.49 2.04 -11.39
CA ARG A 53 0.00 2.31 -12.76
C ARG A 53 1.40 1.72 -12.99
N MET A 54 2.29 1.80 -12.00
CA MET A 54 3.62 1.20 -12.07
C MET A 54 3.54 -0.32 -12.07
N THR A 55 2.73 -0.93 -11.20
CA THR A 55 2.51 -2.39 -11.18
C THR A 55 2.00 -2.90 -12.53
N SER A 56 1.03 -2.22 -13.14
CA SER A 56 0.54 -2.58 -14.48
C SER A 56 1.64 -2.49 -15.55
N GLN A 57 2.49 -1.46 -15.50
CA GLN A 57 3.62 -1.34 -16.42
C GLN A 57 4.65 -2.45 -16.21
N ILE A 58 4.99 -2.78 -14.95
CA ILE A 58 5.91 -3.86 -14.62
C ILE A 58 5.39 -5.19 -15.16
N ASN A 59 4.11 -5.49 -14.96
CA ASN A 59 3.49 -6.70 -15.48
C ASN A 59 3.53 -6.74 -17.03
N GLY A 60 3.26 -5.60 -17.68
CA GLY A 60 3.36 -5.47 -19.13
C GLY A 60 4.79 -5.71 -19.64
N LEU A 61 5.80 -5.14 -18.96
CA LEU A 61 7.21 -5.34 -19.29
C LEU A 61 7.66 -6.79 -19.08
N ALA A 62 7.15 -7.48 -18.06
CA ALA A 62 7.44 -8.90 -17.83
C ALA A 62 6.95 -9.78 -18.99
N VAL A 63 5.77 -9.48 -19.54
CA VAL A 63 5.26 -10.16 -20.74
C VAL A 63 6.08 -9.79 -21.97
N ALA A 64 6.42 -8.51 -22.14
CA ALA A 64 7.27 -8.07 -23.26
C ALA A 64 8.64 -8.77 -23.25
N GLN A 65 9.25 -8.94 -22.07
CA GLN A 65 10.50 -9.66 -21.91
C GLN A 65 10.36 -11.15 -22.28
N ARG A 66 9.27 -11.80 -21.87
CA ARG A 66 8.97 -13.18 -22.27
C ARG A 66 8.83 -13.29 -23.79
N ASN A 67 8.04 -12.40 -24.41
CA ASN A 67 7.84 -12.39 -25.86
C ASN A 67 9.15 -12.15 -26.62
N ALA A 68 10.04 -11.29 -26.11
CA ALA A 68 11.34 -11.06 -26.70
C ALA A 68 12.22 -12.32 -26.65
N ASN A 69 12.24 -13.04 -25.51
CA ASN A 69 12.95 -14.30 -25.39
C ASN A 69 12.39 -15.37 -26.34
N ASP A 70 11.05 -15.47 -26.45
CA ASP A 70 10.41 -16.40 -27.38
C ASP A 70 10.79 -16.06 -28.83
N GLY A 71 10.82 -14.78 -29.20
CA GLY A 71 11.28 -14.32 -30.51
C GLY A 71 12.75 -14.66 -30.79
N ILE A 72 13.63 -14.54 -29.78
CA ILE A 72 15.03 -14.96 -29.87
C ILE A 72 15.13 -16.47 -30.07
N SER A 73 14.39 -17.27 -29.30
CA SER A 73 14.38 -18.73 -29.43
C SER A 73 13.87 -19.17 -30.80
N MET A 74 12.87 -18.48 -31.35
CA MET A 74 12.41 -18.72 -32.71
C MET A 74 13.48 -18.39 -33.75
N ALA A 75 14.16 -17.25 -33.62
CA ALA A 75 15.25 -16.87 -34.52
C ALA A 75 16.40 -17.87 -34.46
N GLN A 76 16.80 -18.32 -33.27
CA GLN A 76 17.83 -19.35 -33.08
C GLN A 76 17.43 -20.70 -33.69
N THR A 77 16.15 -21.07 -33.57
CA THR A 77 15.63 -22.30 -34.20
C THR A 77 15.67 -22.19 -35.72
N ALA A 78 15.34 -21.02 -36.27
CA ALA A 78 15.42 -20.75 -37.70
C ALA A 78 16.87 -20.75 -38.21
N GLU A 79 17.81 -20.15 -37.46
CA GLU A 79 19.25 -20.17 -37.77
C GLU A 79 19.84 -21.58 -37.71
N GLY A 80 19.47 -22.38 -36.71
CA GLY A 80 19.95 -23.77 -36.57
C GLY A 80 19.35 -24.76 -37.59
N ALA A 81 18.31 -24.37 -38.32
CA ALA A 81 17.70 -25.17 -39.39
C ALA A 81 18.30 -24.88 -40.78
N MET A 82 19.18 -23.86 -40.90
CA MET A 82 19.93 -23.51 -42.12
C MET A 82 21.32 -24.14 -42.11
#